data_AF-A0A370X6V8-F1
#
_entry.id   AF-A0A370X6V8-F1
#
_cell.length_a   1.000
_cell.length_b   1.000
_cell.length_c   1.000
_cell.angle_alpha   90.00
_cell.angle_beta   90.00
_cell.angle_gamma   90.00
#
_symmetry.space_group_name_H-M   'P 1'
#
loop_
_entity.id
_entity.type
_entity.pdbx_description
1 polymer ?
#
loop_
_entity_poly.entity_id
_entity_poly.type
_entity_poly.pdbx_seq_one_letter_code
_entity_poly.pdbx_strand_id
1 'polypeptide(L)'
;MAQAAAHDHHDEHHDEHHEHLNFFQRWVMSTNHKDIGTLYLVFSLLMFFIGGSFAMVIRAELFKPGMQLVQPYFFNEMTTMHALVMIFGAVMPAFVGLGNWMIPMMVGAPDMALPRMNNLSFWILPFAFTLLLSTLFLPGGGPAGGWTMYPPLSLQSASLAYVVFAVHLMGISSIMGAINIIATILNMRAPGMDLLKMPVFVWSWLITAFLLIAVMPVLAGAVTMLLTDKYFSTHFFDAAGGGDPVLFQHVFWFFGHPEVYIMILPAFGIISEIIPTFSRKPIFGYKAMVFAIASIAFLSFIVWAHHMFAVGLPLGAEIFFMYATMLIAVPTGVKVFNWVATMWGGSMTFETPMLFAVAFVILFTIGGFSGLMLALVPADFQYHDTYFVVAHFHYVLVTGAIFAIIAATYYWIPKWTGNMYSEFWGKMHFWNSVIWVNVLFFPQHFLGLAGMPRRIPDYNVAFANFNMISSIGGFLFGASQLIFLGVVIHCVWFSKKKATDRVWEGARGLEWTLSSPPPHHSFTVAPVIHDEELAHGHVED
;
A
#
# COMPACT_ATOMS: atom_id res chain seq x y z
N MET A 1 -22.41 -68.14 -26.04
CA MET A 1 -22.16 -68.33 -24.58
C MET A 1 -20.67 -68.11 -24.40
N ALA A 2 -20.10 -67.18 -23.64
CA ALA A 2 -20.53 -66.30 -22.54
C ALA A 2 -19.92 -64.89 -22.78
N GLN A 3 -20.63 -63.77 -22.57
CA GLN A 3 -20.98 -63.07 -21.32
C GLN A 3 -19.80 -62.36 -20.64
N ALA A 4 -20.00 -61.05 -20.45
CA ALA A 4 -19.06 -60.06 -19.95
C ALA A 4 -18.88 -60.09 -18.42
N ALA A 5 -17.73 -59.56 -17.98
CA ALA A 5 -17.47 -58.93 -16.69
C ALA A 5 -16.12 -58.18 -16.84
N ALA A 6 -15.79 -57.09 -16.17
CA ALA A 6 -16.47 -55.99 -15.47
C ALA A 6 -15.29 -55.12 -14.99
N HIS A 7 -15.39 -53.81 -15.15
CA HIS A 7 -14.43 -52.86 -14.61
C HIS A 7 -14.33 -52.97 -13.08
N ASP A 8 -13.11 -52.91 -12.54
CA ASP A 8 -12.85 -52.36 -11.21
C ASP A 8 -11.73 -51.32 -11.35
N HIS A 9 -12.14 -50.05 -11.47
CA HIS A 9 -11.29 -48.91 -11.15
C HIS A 9 -11.40 -48.74 -9.63
N HIS A 10 -10.35 -49.09 -8.91
CA HIS A 10 -10.19 -48.68 -7.52
C HIS A 10 -9.94 -47.17 -7.50
N ASP A 11 -10.99 -46.42 -7.17
CA ASP A 11 -10.88 -45.05 -6.69
C ASP A 11 -10.21 -45.09 -5.30
N GLU A 12 -8.88 -44.95 -5.29
CA GLU A 12 -8.15 -44.58 -4.07
C GLU A 12 -8.45 -43.10 -3.78
N HIS A 13 -9.50 -42.87 -3.00
CA HIS A 13 -9.67 -41.66 -2.22
C HIS A 13 -8.45 -41.52 -1.30
N HIS A 14 -7.46 -40.72 -1.74
CA HIS A 14 -6.44 -40.18 -0.84
C HIS A 14 -7.15 -39.23 0.13
N ASP A 15 -7.60 -39.77 1.26
CA ASP A 15 -7.82 -39.01 2.48
C ASP A 15 -6.46 -38.42 2.89
N GLU A 16 -6.17 -37.19 2.46
CA GLU A 16 -5.09 -36.39 3.02
C GLU A 16 -5.39 -36.18 4.51
N HIS A 17 -4.71 -36.96 5.35
CA HIS A 17 -4.61 -36.70 6.78
C HIS A 17 -4.05 -35.29 6.98
N HIS A 18 -4.92 -34.29 7.12
CA HIS A 18 -4.54 -32.99 7.65
C HIS A 18 -4.12 -33.17 9.11
N GLU A 19 -2.81 -33.32 9.35
CA GLU A 19 -2.27 -33.15 10.70
C GLU A 19 -2.77 -31.80 11.23
N HIS A 20 -3.54 -31.83 12.31
CA HIS A 20 -3.97 -30.62 12.99
C HIS A 20 -2.75 -29.92 13.59
N LEU A 21 -2.11 -29.05 12.80
CA LEU A 21 -1.03 -28.19 13.27
C LEU A 21 -1.53 -27.41 14.48
N ASN A 22 -0.76 -27.44 15.56
CA ASN A 22 -1.08 -26.60 16.71
C ASN A 22 -0.88 -25.11 16.37
N PHE A 23 -1.43 -24.21 17.19
CA PHE A 23 -1.40 -22.77 16.93
C PHE A 23 0.01 -22.24 16.66
N PHE A 24 0.99 -22.69 17.43
CA PHE A 24 2.38 -22.25 17.31
C PHE A 24 3.01 -22.74 15.99
N GLN A 25 2.79 -24.00 15.63
CA GLN A 25 3.24 -24.57 14.36
C GLN A 25 2.63 -23.84 13.17
N ARG A 26 1.31 -23.57 13.23
CA ARG A 26 0.59 -22.92 12.13
C ARG A 26 1.01 -21.46 11.91
N TRP A 27 1.18 -20.67 12.97
CA TRP A 27 1.38 -19.23 12.85
C TRP A 27 2.84 -18.79 13.01
N VAL A 28 3.60 -19.40 13.92
CA VAL A 28 4.99 -18.99 14.17
C VAL A 28 5.97 -19.73 13.25
N MET A 29 5.73 -21.02 13.03
CA MET A 29 6.58 -21.86 12.19
C MET A 29 6.02 -22.06 10.77
N SER A 30 5.03 -21.25 10.38
CA SER A 30 4.36 -21.40 9.08
C SER A 30 5.35 -21.29 7.92
N THR A 31 5.14 -22.12 6.91
CA THR A 31 5.71 -21.92 5.57
C THR A 31 4.64 -21.58 4.55
N ASN A 32 3.37 -21.54 4.94
CA ASN A 32 2.28 -21.33 4.00
C ASN A 32 2.13 -19.84 3.64
N HIS A 33 2.15 -19.50 2.35
CA HIS A 33 1.97 -18.13 1.89
C HIS A 33 0.64 -17.47 2.34
N LYS A 34 -0.43 -18.24 2.56
CA LYS A 34 -1.74 -17.72 2.99
C LYS A 34 -1.76 -17.40 4.48
N ASP A 35 -1.17 -18.26 5.31
CA ASP A 35 -1.03 -17.97 6.75
C ASP A 35 -0.10 -16.76 6.95
N ILE A 36 1.06 -16.72 6.27
CA ILE A 36 1.98 -15.57 6.32
C ILE A 36 1.31 -14.30 5.77
N GLY A 37 0.58 -14.40 4.65
CA GLY A 37 -0.19 -13.29 4.12
C GLY A 37 -1.23 -12.76 5.10
N THR A 38 -1.89 -13.66 5.86
CA THR A 38 -2.83 -13.29 6.92
C THR A 38 -2.13 -12.56 8.07
N LEU A 39 -0.95 -13.03 8.47
CA LEU A 39 -0.15 -12.38 9.51
C LEU A 39 0.21 -10.94 9.11
N TYR A 40 0.64 -10.72 7.86
CA TYR A 40 0.89 -9.38 7.31
C TYR A 40 -0.37 -8.49 7.34
N LEU A 41 -1.53 -9.01 6.94
CA LEU A 41 -2.79 -8.26 6.94
C LEU A 41 -3.26 -7.90 8.35
N VAL A 42 -3.16 -8.82 9.31
CA VAL A 42 -3.50 -8.57 10.72
C VAL A 42 -2.55 -7.55 11.34
N PHE A 43 -1.26 -7.69 11.09
CA PHE A 43 -0.24 -6.74 11.53
C PHE A 43 -0.51 -5.34 10.96
N SER A 44 -0.78 -5.27 9.65
CA SER A 44 -1.11 -4.03 8.96
C SER A 44 -2.37 -3.38 9.55
N LEU A 45 -3.43 -4.15 9.81
CA LEU A 45 -4.65 -3.64 10.40
C LEU A 45 -4.42 -3.07 11.81
N LEU A 46 -3.58 -3.74 12.62
CA LEU A 46 -3.17 -3.23 13.93
C LEU A 46 -2.41 -1.90 13.80
N MET A 47 -1.41 -1.85 12.91
CA MET A 47 -0.64 -0.62 12.67
C MET A 47 -1.51 0.49 12.09
N PHE A 48 -2.50 0.17 11.26
CA PHE A 48 -3.45 1.13 10.72
C PHE A 48 -4.25 1.82 11.83
N PHE A 49 -4.72 1.07 12.83
CA PHE A 49 -5.40 1.67 13.99
C PHE A 49 -4.45 2.44 14.91
N ILE A 50 -3.21 1.96 15.10
CA ILE A 50 -2.20 2.70 15.88
C ILE A 50 -1.85 4.03 15.19
N GLY A 51 -1.49 4.01 13.91
CA GLY A 51 -1.21 5.21 13.13
C GLY A 51 -2.42 6.13 13.02
N GLY A 52 -3.62 5.57 12.85
CA GLY A 52 -4.88 6.31 12.87
C GLY A 52 -5.14 7.01 14.21
N SER A 53 -4.79 6.38 15.34
CA SER A 53 -4.93 7.00 16.67
C SER A 53 -4.02 8.23 16.82
N PHE A 54 -2.81 8.20 16.27
CA PHE A 54 -1.93 9.38 16.24
C PHE A 54 -2.55 10.52 15.42
N ALA A 55 -3.19 10.22 14.30
CA ALA A 55 -3.94 11.22 13.53
C ALA A 55 -5.11 11.81 14.32
N MET A 56 -5.79 11.02 15.16
CA MET A 56 -6.86 11.53 16.02
C MET A 56 -6.32 12.53 17.03
N VAL A 57 -5.14 12.30 17.62
CA VAL A 57 -4.48 13.27 18.52
C VAL A 57 -4.16 14.56 17.78
N ILE A 58 -3.56 14.48 16.58
CA ILE A 58 -3.24 15.64 15.74
C ILE A 58 -4.50 16.45 15.44
N ARG A 59 -5.60 15.79 15.05
CA ARG A 59 -6.85 16.49 14.74
C ARG A 59 -7.58 17.04 15.96
N ALA A 60 -7.43 16.39 17.11
CA ALA A 60 -7.96 16.90 18.37
C ALA A 60 -7.24 18.20 18.78
N GLU A 61 -5.92 18.25 18.66
CA GLU A 61 -5.13 19.45 18.94
C GLU A 61 -5.52 20.59 17.99
N LEU A 62 -5.60 20.30 16.70
CA LEU A 62 -5.88 21.29 15.66
C LEU A 62 -7.37 21.60 15.46
N PHE A 63 -8.23 21.26 16.43
CA PHE A 63 -9.67 21.52 16.33
C PHE A 63 -9.98 23.02 16.46
N LYS A 64 -9.20 23.74 17.26
CA LYS A 64 -9.30 25.20 17.48
C LYS A 64 -7.91 25.83 17.54
N PRO A 65 -7.77 27.13 17.23
CA PRO A 65 -6.55 27.88 17.48
C PRO A 65 -6.15 27.90 18.97
N GLY A 66 -4.84 27.98 19.23
CA GLY A 66 -4.21 27.88 20.54
C GLY A 66 -3.92 26.43 20.94
N MET A 67 -2.96 26.21 21.83
CA MET A 67 -2.66 24.88 22.36
C MET A 67 -3.80 24.36 23.26
N GLN A 68 -4.25 23.12 23.06
CA GLN A 68 -5.42 22.55 23.74
C GLN A 68 -5.11 21.30 24.59
N LEU A 69 -4.46 20.29 24.00
CA LEU A 69 -4.41 18.93 24.54
C LEU A 69 -2.99 18.42 24.73
N VAL A 70 -2.09 18.71 23.79
CA VAL A 70 -0.73 18.15 23.79
C VAL A 70 0.34 19.23 23.72
N GLN A 71 1.54 18.92 24.20
CA GLN A 71 2.69 19.83 24.07
C GLN A 71 3.23 19.83 22.63
N PRO A 72 3.85 20.93 22.17
CA PRO A 72 4.37 21.06 20.79
C PRO A 72 5.29 19.91 20.35
N TYR A 73 6.17 19.45 21.25
CA TYR A 73 7.06 18.33 20.95
C TYR A 73 6.28 17.04 20.69
N PHE A 74 5.32 16.71 21.56
CA PHE A 74 4.48 15.52 21.43
C PHE A 74 3.59 15.57 20.18
N PHE A 75 3.10 16.75 19.79
CA PHE A 75 2.40 16.91 18.51
C PHE A 75 3.28 16.51 17.30
N ASN A 76 4.55 16.92 17.32
CA ASN A 76 5.50 16.58 16.27
C ASN A 76 5.90 15.10 16.31
N GLU A 77 5.96 14.49 17.50
CA GLU A 77 6.09 13.03 17.64
C GLU A 77 4.91 12.30 17.00
N MET A 78 3.68 12.69 17.31
CA MET A 78 2.48 12.09 16.72
C MET A 78 2.47 12.25 15.19
N THR A 79 2.86 13.41 14.68
CA THR A 79 2.95 13.66 13.23
C THR A 79 4.00 12.77 12.56
N THR A 80 5.16 12.60 13.19
CA THR A 80 6.25 11.76 12.67
C THR A 80 5.89 10.28 12.72
N MET A 81 5.39 9.82 13.88
CA MET A 81 5.02 8.44 14.13
C MET A 81 3.82 8.02 13.29
N HIS A 82 2.82 8.91 13.10
CA HIS A 82 1.71 8.68 12.19
C HIS A 82 2.23 8.30 10.79
N ALA A 83 3.09 9.13 10.21
CA ALA A 83 3.60 8.88 8.87
C ALA A 83 4.45 7.60 8.78
N LEU A 84 5.39 7.39 9.72
CA LEU A 84 6.22 6.18 9.73
C LEU A 84 5.38 4.90 9.91
N VAL A 85 4.40 4.91 10.81
CA VAL A 85 3.53 3.75 11.05
C VAL A 85 2.56 3.51 9.90
N MET A 86 1.96 4.55 9.33
CA MET A 86 1.03 4.38 8.21
C MET A 86 1.73 3.88 6.94
N ILE A 87 2.89 4.43 6.59
CA ILE A 87 3.64 4.04 5.39
C ILE A 87 4.22 2.63 5.56
N PHE A 88 5.12 2.46 6.53
CA PHE A 88 5.92 1.24 6.65
C PHE A 88 5.23 0.13 7.45
N GLY A 89 4.25 0.48 8.29
CA GLY A 89 3.58 -0.47 9.20
C GLY A 89 2.20 -0.90 8.72
N ALA A 90 1.46 -0.01 8.07
CA ALA A 90 0.13 -0.30 7.55
C ALA A 90 0.16 -0.57 6.04
N VAL A 91 0.45 0.43 5.21
CA VAL A 91 0.28 0.33 3.75
C VAL A 91 1.18 -0.74 3.13
N MET A 92 2.50 -0.67 3.34
CA MET A 92 3.41 -1.64 2.73
C MET A 92 3.14 -3.08 3.19
N PRO A 93 2.98 -3.36 4.50
CA PRO A 93 2.70 -4.72 4.97
C PRO A 93 1.34 -5.24 4.49
N ALA A 94 0.31 -4.39 4.35
CA ALA A 94 -0.97 -4.82 3.76
C ALA A 94 -0.78 -5.31 2.33
N PHE A 95 -0.06 -4.55 1.52
CA PHE A 95 0.24 -4.96 0.16
C PHE A 95 1.04 -6.26 0.15
N VAL A 96 2.13 -6.37 0.92
CA VAL A 96 2.90 -7.62 0.98
C VAL A 96 2.02 -8.81 1.42
N GLY A 97 1.07 -8.59 2.33
CA GLY A 97 0.07 -9.58 2.73
C GLY A 97 -0.85 -10.02 1.59
N LEU A 98 -1.36 -9.06 0.81
CA LEU A 98 -2.14 -9.33 -0.40
C LEU A 98 -1.32 -10.06 -1.48
N GLY A 99 -0.06 -9.66 -1.69
CA GLY A 99 0.86 -10.32 -2.61
C GLY A 99 1.11 -11.77 -2.20
N ASN A 100 1.36 -12.00 -0.91
CA ASN A 100 1.52 -13.33 -0.34
C ASN A 100 0.28 -14.21 -0.55
N TRP A 101 -0.90 -13.68 -0.28
CA TRP A 101 -2.15 -14.41 -0.52
C TRP A 101 -2.33 -14.75 -1.99
N MET A 102 -2.25 -13.74 -2.86
CA MET A 102 -2.81 -13.83 -4.20
C MET A 102 -1.80 -14.29 -5.26
N ILE A 103 -0.53 -13.90 -5.18
CA ILE A 103 0.45 -14.16 -6.26
C ILE A 103 0.58 -15.66 -6.55
N PRO A 104 0.84 -16.55 -5.58
CA PRO A 104 0.97 -17.98 -5.88
C PRO A 104 -0.30 -18.56 -6.53
N MET A 105 -1.48 -18.16 -6.05
CA MET A 105 -2.75 -18.61 -6.63
C MET A 105 -2.95 -18.09 -8.06
N MET A 106 -2.59 -16.83 -8.32
CA MET A 106 -2.75 -16.20 -9.63
C MET A 106 -1.75 -16.71 -10.67
N VAL A 107 -0.56 -17.17 -10.27
CA VAL A 107 0.43 -17.76 -11.19
C VAL A 107 0.34 -19.28 -11.29
N GLY A 108 -0.56 -19.92 -10.53
CA GLY A 108 -0.72 -21.38 -10.55
C GLY A 108 0.36 -22.15 -9.77
N ALA A 109 1.01 -21.51 -8.79
CA ALA A 109 2.04 -22.10 -7.95
C ALA A 109 1.46 -22.75 -6.68
N PRO A 110 2.11 -23.80 -6.12
CA PRO A 110 1.67 -24.42 -4.86
C PRO A 110 1.89 -23.52 -3.63
N ASP A 111 2.95 -22.72 -3.63
CA ASP A 111 3.38 -21.81 -2.57
C ASP A 111 4.35 -20.75 -3.13
N MET A 112 4.91 -19.88 -2.27
CA MET A 112 6.01 -18.98 -2.62
C MET A 112 7.34 -19.74 -2.80
N ALA A 113 8.27 -19.19 -3.58
CA ALA A 113 9.55 -19.82 -3.91
C ALA A 113 10.49 -20.06 -2.71
N LEU A 114 10.46 -19.16 -1.72
CA LEU A 114 11.31 -19.21 -0.53
C LEU A 114 10.45 -19.17 0.74
N PRO A 115 9.70 -20.24 1.08
CA PRO A 115 8.70 -20.23 2.15
C PRO A 115 9.25 -19.86 3.55
N ARG A 116 10.46 -20.32 3.88
CA ARG A 116 11.09 -20.01 5.18
C ARG A 116 11.58 -18.56 5.26
N MET A 117 12.10 -18.05 4.14
CA MET A 117 12.51 -16.64 4.03
C MET A 117 11.29 -15.74 4.18
N ASN A 118 10.16 -16.15 3.61
CA ASN A 118 8.88 -15.47 3.73
C ASN A 118 8.38 -15.34 5.18
N ASN A 119 8.54 -16.42 5.95
CA ASN A 119 8.20 -16.40 7.37
C ASN A 119 9.11 -15.43 8.14
N LEU A 120 10.43 -15.49 7.89
CA LEU A 120 11.39 -14.60 8.52
C LEU A 120 11.15 -13.13 8.14
N SER A 121 10.81 -12.84 6.87
CA SER A 121 10.50 -11.47 6.45
C SER A 121 9.33 -10.89 7.23
N PHE A 122 8.29 -11.69 7.51
CA PHE A 122 7.18 -11.21 8.36
C PHE A 122 7.64 -10.94 9.80
N TRP A 123 8.29 -11.90 10.45
CA TRP A 123 8.58 -11.81 11.88
C TRP A 123 9.53 -10.68 12.25
N ILE A 124 10.33 -10.18 11.31
CA ILE A 124 11.15 -8.98 11.53
C ILE A 124 10.29 -7.73 11.79
N LEU A 125 9.10 -7.61 11.18
CA LEU A 125 8.26 -6.42 11.31
C LEU A 125 7.74 -6.16 12.73
N PRO A 126 7.15 -7.14 13.46
CA PRO A 126 6.78 -6.93 14.86
C PRO A 126 7.93 -6.41 15.73
N PHE A 127 9.16 -6.91 15.55
CA PHE A 127 10.33 -6.41 16.29
C PHE A 127 10.69 -4.98 15.88
N ALA A 128 10.69 -4.68 14.57
CA ALA A 128 10.97 -3.33 14.07
C ALA A 128 9.98 -2.29 14.62
N PHE A 129 8.69 -2.61 14.62
CA PHE A 129 7.65 -1.72 15.10
C PHE A 129 7.56 -1.65 16.61
N THR A 130 7.88 -2.73 17.33
CA THR A 130 8.05 -2.67 18.79
C THR A 130 9.19 -1.72 19.13
N LEU A 131 10.32 -1.80 18.42
CA LEU A 131 11.45 -0.90 18.61
C LEU A 131 11.07 0.55 18.33
N LEU A 132 10.40 0.82 17.20
CA LEU A 132 9.96 2.17 16.82
C LEU A 132 8.96 2.73 17.84
N LEU A 133 7.89 2.00 18.17
CA LEU A 133 6.84 2.45 19.09
C LEU A 133 7.35 2.60 20.53
N SER A 134 8.35 1.81 20.94
CA SER A 134 8.95 1.94 22.27
C SER A 134 9.54 3.33 22.52
N THR A 135 9.96 4.04 21.47
CA THR A 135 10.56 5.38 21.58
C THR A 135 9.65 6.40 22.26
N LEU A 136 8.33 6.26 22.13
CA LEU A 136 7.33 7.12 22.81
C LEU A 136 7.39 7.00 24.34
N PHE A 137 7.99 5.93 24.87
CA PHE A 137 8.10 5.66 26.29
C PHE A 137 9.53 5.83 26.82
N LEU A 138 10.50 6.13 25.95
CA LEU A 138 11.90 6.30 26.34
C LEU A 138 12.19 7.74 26.81
N PRO A 139 13.22 7.93 27.65
CA PRO A 139 13.71 9.26 27.98
C PRO A 139 14.11 10.02 26.70
N GLY A 140 13.57 11.22 26.52
CA GLY A 140 13.79 12.03 25.33
C GLY A 140 12.79 11.83 24.20
N GLY A 141 11.85 10.89 24.34
CA GLY A 141 10.69 10.76 23.45
C GLY A 141 10.95 10.12 22.08
N GLY A 142 9.87 9.97 21.33
CA GLY A 142 9.86 9.53 19.95
C GLY A 142 10.46 10.56 18.99
N PRO A 143 10.66 10.18 17.71
CA PRO A 143 11.16 11.10 16.72
C PRO A 143 10.14 12.22 16.45
N ALA A 144 10.59 13.46 16.48
CA ALA A 144 9.77 14.65 16.25
C ALA A 144 10.18 15.47 15.00
N GLY A 145 11.08 14.94 14.17
CA GLY A 145 11.63 15.64 12.99
C GLY A 145 10.85 15.47 11.69
N GLY A 146 9.70 14.79 11.72
CA GLY A 146 9.00 14.30 10.53
C GLY A 146 9.59 13.00 9.99
N TRP A 147 8.80 12.26 9.23
CA TRP A 147 9.19 10.96 8.66
C TRP A 147 10.36 11.05 7.65
N THR A 148 10.62 12.25 7.13
CA THR A 148 11.75 12.53 6.24
C THR A 148 13.09 12.57 6.96
N MET A 149 13.11 12.67 8.31
CA MET A 149 14.33 12.58 9.11
C MET A 149 15.46 13.53 8.68
N TYR A 150 15.13 14.74 8.25
CA TYR A 150 16.12 15.69 7.74
C TYR A 150 17.12 16.13 8.83
N PRO A 151 18.44 16.07 8.55
CA PRO A 151 19.43 16.79 9.32
C PRO A 151 19.29 18.31 9.07
N PRO A 152 19.69 19.16 10.03
CA PRO A 152 20.30 18.80 11.31
C PRO A 152 19.29 18.35 12.39
N LEU A 153 17.98 18.45 12.13
CA LEU A 153 16.94 18.20 13.14
C LEU A 153 16.91 16.74 13.62
N SER A 154 17.08 15.77 12.72
CA SER A 154 17.12 14.34 13.07
C SER A 154 18.32 13.98 13.96
N LEU A 155 19.46 14.67 13.80
CA LEU A 155 20.66 14.47 14.64
C LEU A 155 20.41 14.90 16.09
N GLN A 156 19.46 15.81 16.33
CA GLN A 156 19.09 16.24 17.69
C GLN A 156 18.17 15.23 18.40
N SER A 157 17.56 14.28 17.69
CA SER A 157 16.61 13.32 18.26
C SER A 157 17.29 12.31 19.18
N ALA A 158 16.89 12.23 20.46
CA ALA A 158 17.38 11.23 21.41
C ALA A 158 17.10 9.78 20.95
N SER A 159 16.02 9.57 20.20
CA SER A 159 15.59 8.27 19.68
C SER A 159 16.19 7.88 18.31
N LEU A 160 17.12 8.67 17.76
CA LEU A 160 17.65 8.43 16.40
C LEU A 160 18.14 6.99 16.18
N ALA A 161 18.87 6.40 17.14
CA ALA A 161 19.39 5.05 17.00
C ALA A 161 18.25 4.01 16.85
N TYR A 162 17.21 4.12 17.67
CA TYR A 162 16.03 3.24 17.62
C TYR A 162 15.32 3.35 16.28
N VAL A 163 15.14 4.57 15.78
CA VAL A 163 14.52 4.81 14.47
C VAL A 163 15.35 4.22 13.35
N VAL A 164 16.68 4.44 13.35
CA VAL A 164 17.60 3.89 12.35
C VAL A 164 17.56 2.37 12.35
N PHE A 165 17.63 1.72 13.51
CA PHE A 165 17.57 0.25 13.59
C PHE A 165 16.21 -0.30 13.17
N ALA A 166 15.11 0.37 13.55
CA ALA A 166 13.77 -0.01 13.09
C ALA A 166 13.69 0.07 11.55
N VAL A 167 14.20 1.14 10.95
CA VAL A 167 14.23 1.30 9.48
C VAL A 167 15.05 0.21 8.79
N HIS A 168 16.21 -0.16 9.35
CA HIS A 168 17.00 -1.28 8.80
C HIS A 168 16.25 -2.60 8.86
N LEU A 169 15.59 -2.91 9.98
CA LEU A 169 14.80 -4.13 10.11
C LEU A 169 13.64 -4.16 9.11
N MET A 170 12.90 -3.04 8.97
CA MET A 170 11.86 -2.91 7.96
C MET A 170 12.41 -3.11 6.54
N GLY A 171 13.56 -2.52 6.23
CA GLY A 171 14.23 -2.66 4.93
C GLY A 171 14.66 -4.10 4.62
N ILE A 172 15.23 -4.82 5.59
CA ILE A 172 15.62 -6.24 5.44
C ILE A 172 14.39 -7.10 5.16
N SER A 173 13.30 -6.90 5.92
CA SER A 173 12.01 -7.56 5.66
C SER A 173 11.54 -7.35 4.23
N SER A 174 11.52 -6.10 3.77
CA SER A 174 11.05 -5.73 2.43
C SER A 174 11.91 -6.32 1.30
N ILE A 175 13.24 -6.31 1.45
CA ILE A 175 14.16 -6.91 0.46
C ILE A 175 13.95 -8.42 0.36
N MET A 176 13.84 -9.12 1.49
CA MET A 176 13.58 -10.56 1.52
C MET A 176 12.24 -10.91 0.87
N GLY A 177 11.19 -10.15 1.17
CA GLY A 177 9.87 -10.31 0.55
C GLY A 177 9.92 -10.08 -0.97
N ALA A 178 10.63 -9.04 -1.42
CA ALA A 178 10.78 -8.72 -2.84
C ALA A 178 11.52 -9.82 -3.62
N ILE A 179 12.64 -10.34 -3.09
CA ILE A 179 13.38 -11.46 -3.70
C ILE A 179 12.46 -12.69 -3.84
N ASN A 180 11.69 -12.99 -2.79
CA ASN A 180 10.77 -14.12 -2.80
C ASN A 180 9.66 -13.96 -3.84
N ILE A 181 9.05 -12.77 -3.95
CA ILE A 181 8.04 -12.47 -4.99
C ILE A 181 8.63 -12.62 -6.39
N ILE A 182 9.81 -12.06 -6.66
CA ILE A 182 10.46 -12.17 -7.97
C ILE A 182 10.73 -13.63 -8.31
N ALA A 183 11.31 -14.40 -7.39
CA ALA A 183 11.61 -15.80 -7.60
C ALA A 183 10.33 -16.62 -7.86
N THR A 184 9.25 -16.34 -7.13
CA THR A 184 7.95 -17.00 -7.32
C THR A 184 7.38 -16.70 -8.70
N ILE A 185 7.29 -15.42 -9.06
CA ILE A 185 6.74 -15.00 -10.35
C ILE A 185 7.60 -15.55 -11.48
N LEU A 186 8.91 -15.33 -11.48
CA LEU A 186 9.76 -15.68 -12.63
C LEU A 186 9.94 -17.18 -12.83
N ASN A 187 9.93 -17.99 -11.76
CA ASN A 187 10.32 -19.40 -11.84
C ASN A 187 9.19 -20.40 -11.57
N MET A 188 8.05 -20.00 -10.98
CA MET A 188 7.00 -20.93 -10.54
C MET A 188 5.63 -20.74 -11.22
N ARG A 189 5.57 -19.93 -12.27
CA ARG A 189 4.38 -19.82 -13.12
C ARG A 189 3.96 -21.19 -13.68
N ALA A 190 2.65 -21.40 -13.77
CA ALA A 190 2.08 -22.57 -14.43
C ALA A 190 2.55 -22.66 -15.89
N PRO A 191 2.76 -23.89 -16.41
CA PRO A 191 3.15 -24.10 -17.80
C PRO A 191 2.20 -23.41 -18.78
N GLY A 192 2.74 -22.70 -19.76
CA GLY A 192 1.97 -21.92 -20.73
C GLY A 192 1.65 -20.49 -20.31
N MET A 193 1.95 -20.07 -19.06
CA MET A 193 1.87 -18.66 -18.65
C MET A 193 3.15 -17.92 -19.05
N ASP A 194 3.14 -17.31 -20.23
CA ASP A 194 4.14 -16.30 -20.55
C ASP A 194 3.93 -15.01 -19.72
N LEU A 195 4.88 -14.09 -19.78
CA LEU A 195 4.81 -12.85 -19.01
C LEU A 195 3.61 -11.98 -19.40
N LEU A 196 3.20 -11.95 -20.66
CA LEU A 196 2.06 -11.16 -21.11
C LEU A 196 0.72 -11.85 -20.84
N LYS A 197 0.68 -13.08 -20.34
CA LYS A 197 -0.53 -13.74 -19.84
C LYS A 197 -0.76 -13.58 -18.32
N MET A 198 0.14 -12.90 -17.61
CA MET A 198 -0.02 -12.69 -16.16
C MET A 198 -1.09 -11.64 -15.85
N PRO A 199 -1.87 -11.79 -14.74
CA PRO A 199 -2.75 -10.72 -14.28
C PRO A 199 -2.02 -9.40 -14.01
N VAL A 200 -2.71 -8.28 -14.14
CA VAL A 200 -2.10 -6.94 -13.94
C VAL A 200 -1.63 -6.78 -12.50
N PHE A 201 -2.31 -7.41 -11.53
CA PHE A 201 -1.84 -7.46 -10.15
C PHE A 201 -0.48 -8.16 -9.99
N VAL A 202 -0.23 -9.24 -10.73
CA VAL A 202 1.06 -9.94 -10.69
C VAL A 202 2.16 -9.09 -11.32
N TRP A 203 1.87 -8.41 -12.45
CA TRP A 203 2.78 -7.45 -13.07
C TRP A 203 3.14 -6.29 -12.15
N SER A 204 2.14 -5.70 -11.49
CA SER A 204 2.39 -4.57 -10.60
C SER A 204 3.27 -4.97 -9.42
N TRP A 205 3.12 -6.20 -8.91
CA TRP A 205 4.00 -6.76 -7.88
C TRP A 205 5.40 -7.08 -8.36
N LEU A 206 5.55 -7.65 -9.55
CA LEU A 206 6.87 -7.92 -10.12
C LEU A 206 7.69 -6.63 -10.20
N ILE A 207 7.07 -5.56 -10.69
CA ILE A 207 7.70 -4.25 -10.80
C ILE A 207 7.97 -3.65 -9.41
N THR A 208 7.00 -3.72 -8.50
CA THR A 208 7.14 -3.26 -7.11
C THR A 208 8.32 -3.95 -6.41
N ALA A 209 8.48 -5.26 -6.60
CA ALA A 209 9.57 -6.03 -6.00
C ALA A 209 10.96 -5.61 -6.55
N PHE A 210 11.08 -5.34 -7.85
CA PHE A 210 12.32 -4.79 -8.40
C PHE A 210 12.64 -3.40 -7.88
N LEU A 211 11.63 -2.53 -7.75
CA LEU A 211 11.80 -1.20 -7.15
C LEU A 211 12.31 -1.32 -5.71
N LEU A 212 11.70 -2.19 -4.89
CA LEU A 212 12.11 -2.43 -3.50
C LEU A 212 13.59 -2.82 -3.39
N ILE A 213 14.06 -3.76 -4.22
CA ILE A 213 15.48 -4.16 -4.24
C ILE A 213 16.39 -2.99 -4.62
N ALA A 214 15.96 -2.16 -5.57
CA ALA A 214 16.77 -1.05 -6.06
C ALA A 214 16.90 0.10 -5.04
N VAL A 215 15.85 0.42 -4.28
CA VAL A 215 15.84 1.63 -3.45
C VAL A 215 16.03 1.42 -1.95
N MET A 216 15.69 0.26 -1.41
CA MET A 216 15.86 -0.01 0.03
C MET A 216 17.32 0.13 0.52
N PRO A 217 18.35 -0.31 -0.25
CA PRO A 217 19.74 -0.08 0.14
C PRO A 217 20.13 1.40 0.22
N VAL A 218 19.49 2.26 -0.59
CA VAL A 218 19.75 3.71 -0.58
C VAL A 218 19.27 4.33 0.72
N LEU A 219 18.06 3.97 1.18
CA LEU A 219 17.57 4.42 2.49
C LEU A 219 18.47 3.92 3.61
N ALA A 220 18.84 2.64 3.60
CA ALA A 220 19.73 2.04 4.61
C ALA A 220 21.06 2.81 4.69
N GLY A 221 21.64 3.18 3.53
CA GLY A 221 22.81 4.04 3.46
C GLY A 221 22.58 5.42 4.09
N ALA A 222 21.49 6.10 3.73
CA ALA A 222 21.14 7.42 4.28
C ALA A 222 21.02 7.42 5.81
N VAL A 223 20.27 6.45 6.37
CA VAL A 223 20.05 6.38 7.82
C VAL A 223 21.30 5.88 8.57
N THR A 224 22.17 5.09 7.93
CA THR A 224 23.48 4.72 8.49
C THR A 224 24.43 5.93 8.54
N MET A 225 24.42 6.78 7.52
CA MET A 225 25.16 8.05 7.54
C MET A 225 24.66 8.97 8.66
N LEU A 226 23.34 9.07 8.91
CA LEU A 226 22.81 9.79 10.07
C LEU A 226 23.29 9.21 11.42
N LEU A 227 23.32 7.88 11.53
CA LEU A 227 23.78 7.19 12.74
C LEU A 227 25.26 7.47 13.01
N THR A 228 26.08 7.43 11.96
CA THR A 228 27.52 7.69 12.04
C THR A 228 27.83 9.16 12.31
N ASP A 229 27.06 10.09 11.75
CA ASP A 229 27.20 11.52 12.05
C ASP A 229 26.90 11.79 13.53
N LYS A 230 25.89 11.13 14.09
CA LYS A 230 25.53 11.32 15.51
C LYS A 230 26.48 10.64 16.49
N TYR A 231 26.91 9.40 16.22
CA TYR A 231 27.57 8.55 17.23
C TYR A 231 29.02 8.19 16.93
N PHE A 232 29.50 8.44 15.71
CA PHE A 232 30.84 8.05 15.26
C PHE A 232 31.66 9.22 14.68
N SER A 233 31.18 10.46 14.86
CA SER A 233 31.86 11.70 14.45
C SER A 233 32.21 11.76 12.96
N THR A 234 31.37 11.17 12.11
CA THR A 234 31.38 11.52 10.68
C THR A 234 30.65 12.86 10.49
N HIS A 235 30.82 13.46 9.31
CA HIS A 235 30.20 14.74 8.97
C HIS A 235 29.64 14.70 7.54
N PHE A 236 28.82 13.70 7.22
CA PHE A 236 28.19 13.60 5.90
C PHE A 236 27.20 14.74 5.68
N PHE A 237 26.37 15.04 6.69
CA PHE A 237 25.28 16.02 6.59
C PHE A 237 25.41 17.18 7.57
N ASP A 238 26.41 17.15 8.45
CA ASP A 238 26.70 18.24 9.38
C ASP A 238 27.51 19.35 8.71
N ALA A 239 26.87 20.48 8.46
CA ALA A 239 27.49 21.66 7.87
C ALA A 239 28.67 22.20 8.69
N ALA A 240 28.66 22.05 10.03
CA ALA A 240 29.76 22.51 10.88
C ALA A 240 31.06 21.72 10.64
N GLY A 241 30.93 20.45 10.24
CA GLY A 241 32.05 19.57 9.85
C GLY A 241 32.37 19.57 8.35
N GLY A 242 31.72 20.42 7.56
CA GLY A 242 31.89 20.49 6.10
C GLY A 242 30.97 19.57 5.28
N GLY A 243 30.00 18.91 5.92
CA GLY A 243 28.95 18.12 5.26
C GLY A 243 27.83 18.98 4.66
N ASP A 244 26.88 18.34 3.99
CA ASP A 244 25.77 19.02 3.32
C ASP A 244 24.40 18.42 3.73
N PRO A 245 23.55 19.16 4.46
CA PRO A 245 22.18 18.72 4.75
C PRO A 245 21.31 18.50 3.50
N VAL A 246 21.58 19.19 2.39
CA VAL A 246 20.84 19.04 1.13
C VAL A 246 21.19 17.72 0.44
N LEU A 247 22.43 17.23 0.61
CA LEU A 247 22.82 15.88 0.17
C LEU A 247 21.91 14.81 0.78
N PHE A 248 21.57 14.92 2.06
CA PHE A 248 20.63 14.00 2.69
C PHE A 248 19.28 13.99 1.96
N GLN A 249 18.76 15.17 1.60
CA GLN A 249 17.49 15.26 0.88
C GLN A 249 17.57 14.57 -0.48
N HIS A 250 18.66 14.75 -1.22
CA HIS A 250 18.84 14.05 -2.51
C HIS A 250 18.83 12.52 -2.33
N VAL A 251 19.60 11.98 -1.37
CA VAL A 251 19.67 10.54 -1.13
C VAL A 251 18.34 10.00 -0.62
N PHE A 252 17.72 10.71 0.33
CA PHE A 252 16.42 10.32 0.90
C PHE A 252 15.34 10.31 -0.18
N TRP A 253 15.24 11.32 -1.04
CA TRP A 253 14.20 11.36 -2.08
C TRP A 253 14.49 10.45 -3.25
N PHE A 254 15.76 10.18 -3.57
CA PHE A 254 16.10 9.14 -4.54
C PHE A 254 15.52 7.78 -4.12
N PHE A 255 15.45 7.51 -2.81
CA PHE A 255 14.65 6.42 -2.27
C PHE A 255 13.15 6.74 -2.25
N GLY A 256 12.77 7.85 -1.63
CA GLY A 256 11.42 8.15 -1.20
C GLY A 256 10.44 8.38 -2.36
N HIS A 257 10.93 8.84 -3.51
CA HIS A 257 10.06 9.04 -4.66
C HIS A 257 9.69 7.70 -5.36
N PRO A 258 10.63 6.79 -5.70
CA PRO A 258 10.26 5.42 -6.05
C PRO A 258 9.40 4.71 -5.00
N GLU A 259 9.63 4.96 -3.71
CA GLU A 259 8.85 4.38 -2.62
C GLU A 259 7.36 4.73 -2.69
N VAL A 260 7.00 5.97 -3.07
CA VAL A 260 5.57 6.30 -3.24
C VAL A 260 4.93 5.52 -4.39
N TYR A 261 5.71 5.06 -5.39
CA TYR A 261 5.19 4.15 -6.40
C TYR A 261 5.08 2.71 -5.92
N ILE A 262 6.04 2.24 -5.12
CA ILE A 262 5.93 0.94 -4.43
C ILE A 262 4.61 0.84 -3.65
N MET A 263 4.15 1.94 -3.06
CA MET A 263 2.87 2.02 -2.36
C MET A 263 1.62 2.12 -3.25
N ILE A 264 1.73 2.44 -4.55
CA ILE A 264 0.54 2.64 -5.40
C ILE A 264 0.42 1.63 -6.55
N LEU A 265 1.53 1.06 -7.03
CA LEU A 265 1.49 0.08 -8.13
C LEU A 265 0.65 -1.16 -7.77
N PRO A 266 0.78 -1.77 -6.57
CA PRO A 266 -0.09 -2.88 -6.16
C PRO A 266 -1.58 -2.48 -6.14
N ALA A 267 -1.90 -1.24 -5.74
CA ALA A 267 -3.26 -0.70 -5.78
C ALA A 267 -3.81 -0.70 -7.21
N PHE A 268 -3.02 -0.24 -8.20
CA PHE A 268 -3.42 -0.32 -9.61
C PHE A 268 -3.72 -1.75 -10.05
N GLY A 269 -2.91 -2.71 -9.58
CA GLY A 269 -3.15 -4.13 -9.78
C GLY A 269 -4.52 -4.58 -9.27
N ILE A 270 -4.83 -4.27 -8.02
CA ILE A 270 -6.10 -4.63 -7.37
C ILE A 270 -7.29 -4.07 -8.16
N ILE A 271 -7.23 -2.78 -8.50
CA ILE A 271 -8.31 -2.10 -9.22
C ILE A 271 -8.52 -2.72 -10.61
N SER A 272 -7.42 -3.16 -11.24
CA SER A 272 -7.44 -3.90 -12.50
C SER A 272 -7.99 -5.34 -12.40
N GLU A 273 -8.13 -5.91 -11.20
CA GLU A 273 -8.87 -7.18 -11.01
C GLU A 273 -10.36 -6.93 -10.72
N ILE A 274 -10.67 -5.89 -9.94
CA ILE A 274 -12.03 -5.58 -9.50
C ILE A 274 -12.88 -5.03 -10.65
N ILE A 275 -12.38 -4.04 -11.38
CA ILE A 275 -13.17 -3.35 -12.41
C ILE A 275 -13.66 -4.30 -13.51
N PRO A 276 -12.81 -5.15 -14.14
CA PRO A 276 -13.26 -6.11 -15.15
C PRO A 276 -14.32 -7.07 -14.62
N THR A 277 -14.14 -7.55 -13.38
CA THR A 277 -15.04 -8.51 -12.73
C THR A 277 -16.46 -7.96 -12.62
N PHE A 278 -16.62 -6.76 -12.07
CA PHE A 278 -17.95 -6.17 -11.89
C PHE A 278 -18.48 -5.46 -13.14
N SER A 279 -17.64 -5.23 -14.16
CA SER A 279 -18.07 -4.73 -15.48
C SER A 279 -18.43 -5.86 -16.46
N ARG A 280 -18.13 -7.12 -16.11
CA ARG A 280 -18.30 -8.31 -16.96
C ARG A 280 -17.64 -8.16 -18.34
N LYS A 281 -16.48 -7.48 -18.36
CA LYS A 281 -15.74 -7.15 -19.58
C LYS A 281 -14.24 -7.28 -19.30
N PRO A 282 -13.44 -7.86 -20.21
CA PRO A 282 -11.99 -7.88 -20.08
C PRO A 282 -11.41 -6.48 -19.93
N ILE A 283 -10.27 -6.37 -19.26
CA ILE A 283 -9.61 -5.09 -19.06
C ILE A 283 -9.20 -4.48 -20.41
N PHE A 284 -9.62 -3.24 -20.64
CA PHE A 284 -9.28 -2.52 -21.86
C PHE A 284 -7.80 -2.15 -21.88
N GLY A 285 -7.13 -2.38 -23.01
CA GLY A 285 -5.75 -1.96 -23.20
C GLY A 285 -4.75 -2.63 -22.26
N TYR A 286 -4.89 -3.93 -22.01
CA TYR A 286 -4.01 -4.69 -21.10
C TYR A 286 -2.51 -4.46 -21.36
N LYS A 287 -2.04 -4.61 -22.62
CA LYS A 287 -0.63 -4.34 -22.99
C LYS A 287 -0.21 -2.92 -22.61
N ALA A 288 -1.07 -1.93 -22.90
CA ALA A 288 -0.82 -0.54 -22.57
C ALA A 288 -0.76 -0.30 -21.05
N MET A 289 -1.56 -1.02 -20.24
CA MET A 289 -1.46 -0.97 -18.79
C MET A 289 -0.11 -1.51 -18.30
N VAL A 290 0.31 -2.69 -18.78
CA VAL A 290 1.59 -3.30 -18.39
C VAL A 290 2.75 -2.37 -18.72
N PHE A 291 2.80 -1.84 -19.94
CA PHE A 291 3.85 -0.89 -20.34
C PHE A 291 3.78 0.41 -19.54
N ALA A 292 2.59 0.92 -19.22
CA ALA A 292 2.44 2.11 -18.39
C ALA A 292 2.97 1.90 -16.96
N ILE A 293 2.78 0.72 -16.36
CA ILE A 293 3.36 0.38 -15.05
C ILE A 293 4.89 0.31 -15.15
N ALA A 294 5.43 -0.33 -16.20
CA ALA A 294 6.86 -0.42 -16.44
C ALA A 294 7.51 0.97 -16.68
N SER A 295 6.85 1.85 -17.44
CA SER A 295 7.31 3.22 -17.66
C SER A 295 7.37 4.03 -16.37
N ILE A 296 6.38 3.89 -15.47
CA ILE A 296 6.42 4.55 -14.16
C ILE A 296 7.61 4.08 -13.35
N ALA A 297 7.90 2.78 -13.34
CA ALA A 297 9.04 2.24 -12.61
C ALA A 297 10.36 2.87 -13.06
N PHE A 298 10.58 2.97 -14.38
CA PHE A 298 11.76 3.64 -14.92
C PHE A 298 11.79 5.14 -14.56
N LEU A 299 10.68 5.85 -14.82
CA LEU A 299 10.61 7.29 -14.58
C LEU A 299 10.79 7.65 -13.10
N SER A 300 10.40 6.77 -12.18
CA SER A 300 10.50 7.00 -10.74
C SER A 300 11.93 7.32 -10.26
N PHE A 301 12.95 6.82 -10.96
CA PHE A 301 14.36 7.06 -10.63
C PHE A 301 14.92 8.39 -11.12
N ILE A 302 14.16 9.16 -11.93
CA ILE A 302 14.66 10.39 -12.57
C ILE A 302 13.83 11.63 -12.23
N VAL A 303 13.00 11.57 -11.19
CA VAL A 303 12.08 12.65 -10.82
C VAL A 303 12.17 13.12 -9.37
N TRP A 304 13.01 12.48 -8.54
CA TRP A 304 12.98 12.63 -7.09
C TRP A 304 13.11 14.07 -6.57
N ALA A 305 13.87 14.92 -7.26
CA ALA A 305 14.19 16.26 -6.77
C ALA A 305 13.00 17.24 -6.85
N HIS A 306 11.83 16.84 -7.39
CA HIS A 306 10.63 17.66 -7.25
C HIS A 306 10.19 17.85 -5.80
N HIS A 307 10.64 16.99 -4.88
CA HIS A 307 10.40 17.18 -3.45
C HIS A 307 11.31 18.26 -2.84
N MET A 308 12.17 18.87 -3.63
CA MET A 308 13.26 19.74 -3.21
C MET A 308 13.28 21.08 -3.94
N PHE A 309 12.23 21.48 -4.67
CA PHE A 309 12.27 22.72 -5.44
C PHE A 309 12.56 23.96 -4.58
N ALA A 310 12.12 23.98 -3.32
CA ALA A 310 12.36 25.08 -2.40
C ALA A 310 13.76 25.11 -1.76
N VAL A 311 14.69 24.19 -2.09
CA VAL A 311 16.04 24.14 -1.48
C VAL A 311 17.08 24.97 -2.24
N GLY A 312 16.70 25.68 -3.30
CA GLY A 312 17.59 26.51 -4.12
C GLY A 312 18.35 25.72 -5.18
N LEU A 313 17.67 24.79 -5.87
CA LEU A 313 18.26 24.05 -6.99
C LEU A 313 18.62 25.01 -8.15
N PRO A 314 19.66 24.70 -8.95
CA PRO A 314 19.91 25.45 -10.18
C PRO A 314 18.71 25.37 -11.12
N LEU A 315 18.37 26.48 -11.81
CA LEU A 315 17.22 26.57 -12.71
C LEU A 315 17.15 25.42 -13.74
N GLY A 316 18.30 25.00 -14.28
CA GLY A 316 18.35 23.87 -15.22
C GLY A 316 17.87 22.54 -14.62
N ALA A 317 18.18 22.29 -13.34
CA ALA A 317 17.70 21.12 -12.62
C ALA A 317 16.20 21.23 -12.33
N GLU A 318 15.73 22.40 -11.87
CA GLU A 318 14.30 22.64 -11.64
C GLU A 318 13.46 22.36 -12.89
N ILE A 319 13.88 22.87 -14.05
CA ILE A 319 13.19 22.66 -15.33
C ILE A 319 13.20 21.18 -15.72
N PHE A 320 14.33 20.48 -15.57
CA PHE A 320 14.42 19.05 -15.85
C PHE A 320 13.44 18.25 -15.00
N PHE A 321 13.49 18.43 -13.68
CA PHE A 321 12.66 17.67 -12.74
C PHE A 321 11.18 18.04 -12.86
N MET A 322 10.84 19.28 -13.21
CA MET A 322 9.47 19.68 -13.57
C MET A 322 8.94 18.86 -14.74
N TYR A 323 9.61 18.90 -15.90
CA TYR A 323 9.13 18.19 -17.10
C TYR A 323 9.14 16.67 -16.93
N ALA A 324 10.18 16.11 -16.29
CA ALA A 324 10.26 14.68 -16.02
C ALA A 324 9.11 14.23 -15.11
N THR A 325 8.76 15.02 -14.08
CA THR A 325 7.63 14.71 -13.18
C THR A 325 6.29 14.82 -13.91
N MET A 326 6.10 15.86 -14.72
CA MET A 326 4.89 16.00 -15.56
C MET A 326 4.72 14.81 -16.51
N LEU A 327 5.81 14.26 -17.05
CA LEU A 327 5.76 13.10 -17.94
C LEU A 327 5.16 11.86 -17.25
N ILE A 328 5.32 11.70 -15.93
CA ILE A 328 4.72 10.57 -15.19
C ILE A 328 3.19 10.62 -15.15
N ALA A 329 2.60 11.82 -15.30
CA ALA A 329 1.15 11.94 -15.40
C ALA A 329 0.58 11.20 -16.63
N VAL A 330 1.36 11.05 -17.70
CA VAL A 330 0.93 10.37 -18.95
C VAL A 330 0.64 8.88 -18.73
N PRO A 331 1.58 8.02 -18.29
CA PRO A 331 1.28 6.61 -18.05
C PRO A 331 0.23 6.42 -16.95
N THR A 332 0.10 7.37 -16.00
CA THR A 332 -0.97 7.34 -15.01
C THR A 332 -2.34 7.63 -15.63
N GLY A 333 -2.44 8.64 -16.48
CA GLY A 333 -3.66 8.97 -17.23
C GLY A 333 -4.11 7.84 -18.15
N VAL A 334 -3.18 7.15 -18.81
CA VAL A 334 -3.49 5.95 -19.64
C VAL A 334 -4.21 4.88 -18.81
N LYS A 335 -3.78 4.62 -17.57
CA LYS A 335 -4.46 3.63 -16.71
C LYS A 335 -5.86 4.07 -16.30
N VAL A 336 -6.02 5.34 -15.91
CA VAL A 336 -7.34 5.92 -15.59
C VAL A 336 -8.28 5.78 -16.78
N PHE A 337 -7.82 6.12 -17.98
CA PHE A 337 -8.60 5.95 -19.20
C PHE A 337 -8.96 4.49 -19.44
N ASN A 338 -8.02 3.55 -19.30
CA ASN A 338 -8.28 2.14 -19.51
C ASN A 338 -9.31 1.58 -18.51
N TRP A 339 -9.29 1.98 -17.24
CA TRP A 339 -10.33 1.60 -16.28
C TRP A 339 -11.71 2.15 -16.67
N VAL A 340 -11.79 3.42 -17.09
CA VAL A 340 -13.04 4.02 -17.58
C VAL A 340 -13.56 3.29 -18.83
N ALA A 341 -12.68 2.99 -19.78
CA ALA A 341 -13.03 2.25 -21.00
C ALA A 341 -13.43 0.79 -20.74
N THR A 342 -12.92 0.19 -19.65
CA THR A 342 -13.35 -1.13 -19.18
C THR A 342 -14.77 -1.08 -18.62
N MET A 343 -15.11 -0.06 -17.85
CA MET A 343 -16.49 0.15 -17.37
C MET A 343 -17.45 0.51 -18.51
N TRP A 344 -16.97 1.25 -19.52
CA TRP A 344 -17.78 1.69 -20.65
C TRP A 344 -18.34 0.53 -21.47
N GLY A 345 -19.68 0.52 -21.62
CA GLY A 345 -20.41 -0.54 -22.33
C GLY A 345 -20.38 -1.90 -21.64
N GLY A 346 -19.87 -1.98 -20.40
CA GLY A 346 -19.97 -3.17 -19.56
C GLY A 346 -21.32 -3.29 -18.87
N SER A 347 -21.61 -4.47 -18.33
CA SER A 347 -22.80 -4.73 -17.50
C SER A 347 -22.42 -4.60 -16.03
N MET A 348 -22.47 -3.37 -15.52
CA MET A 348 -21.97 -3.02 -14.19
C MET A 348 -22.92 -3.42 -13.06
N THR A 349 -22.36 -3.94 -11.97
CA THR A 349 -23.02 -4.06 -10.65
C THR A 349 -22.19 -3.36 -9.57
N PHE A 350 -22.85 -2.89 -8.50
CA PHE A 350 -22.26 -2.02 -7.48
C PHE A 350 -22.22 -2.69 -6.11
N GLU A 351 -21.52 -3.81 -6.04
CA GLU A 351 -21.07 -4.44 -4.81
C GLU A 351 -19.98 -3.59 -4.13
N THR A 352 -19.76 -3.82 -2.83
CA THR A 352 -18.80 -3.04 -2.02
C THR A 352 -17.41 -2.89 -2.66
N PRO A 353 -16.76 -3.92 -3.23
CA PRO A 353 -15.44 -3.77 -3.86
C PRO A 353 -15.47 -2.82 -5.05
N MET A 354 -16.51 -2.91 -5.90
CA MET A 354 -16.67 -2.06 -7.07
C MET A 354 -16.90 -0.60 -6.68
N LEU A 355 -17.66 -0.35 -5.61
CA LEU A 355 -17.86 1.01 -5.08
C LEU A 355 -16.53 1.65 -4.67
N PHE A 356 -15.70 0.93 -3.90
CA PHE A 356 -14.37 1.42 -3.55
C PHE A 356 -13.46 1.58 -4.78
N ALA A 357 -13.57 0.72 -5.79
CA ALA A 357 -12.79 0.85 -7.02
C ALA A 357 -13.19 2.09 -7.85
N VAL A 358 -14.48 2.42 -7.93
CA VAL A 358 -14.94 3.67 -8.57
C VAL A 358 -14.49 4.89 -7.78
N ALA A 359 -14.61 4.86 -6.44
CA ALA A 359 -14.13 5.94 -5.60
C ALA A 359 -12.61 6.14 -5.71
N PHE A 360 -11.85 5.05 -5.80
CA PHE A 360 -10.43 5.08 -6.13
C PHE A 360 -10.20 5.84 -7.42
N VAL A 361 -10.83 5.46 -8.53
CA VAL A 361 -10.58 6.10 -9.84
C VAL A 361 -10.85 7.60 -9.78
N ILE A 362 -11.95 8.02 -9.13
CA ILE A 362 -12.34 9.43 -9.04
C ILE A 362 -11.39 10.21 -8.12
N LEU A 363 -11.22 9.77 -6.88
CA LEU A 363 -10.48 10.52 -5.86
C LEU A 363 -8.97 10.48 -6.12
N PHE A 364 -8.44 9.36 -6.62
CA PHE A 364 -7.07 9.29 -7.09
C PHE A 364 -6.81 10.24 -8.25
N THR A 365 -7.77 10.44 -9.17
CA THR A 365 -7.64 11.42 -10.25
C THR A 365 -7.61 12.86 -9.71
N ILE A 366 -8.42 13.18 -8.70
CA ILE A 366 -8.36 14.49 -8.01
C ILE A 366 -7.00 14.69 -7.35
N GLY A 367 -6.49 13.68 -6.65
CA GLY A 367 -5.13 13.70 -6.07
C GLY A 367 -4.04 13.84 -7.14
N GLY A 368 -4.16 13.11 -8.25
CA GLY A 368 -3.22 13.20 -9.38
C GLY A 368 -3.22 14.59 -10.02
N PHE A 369 -4.37 15.23 -10.12
CA PHE A 369 -4.48 16.60 -10.63
C PHE A 369 -3.76 17.61 -9.72
N SER A 370 -3.95 17.54 -8.39
CA SER A 370 -3.17 18.39 -7.47
C SER A 370 -1.68 18.06 -7.47
N GLY A 371 -1.30 16.81 -7.78
CA GLY A 371 0.09 16.41 -7.97
C GLY A 371 0.73 17.01 -9.22
N LEU A 372 -0.02 17.12 -10.31
CA LEU A 372 0.44 17.81 -11.51
C LEU A 372 0.67 19.31 -11.23
N MET A 373 -0.16 19.92 -10.39
CA MET A 373 0.09 21.28 -9.92
C MET A 373 1.43 21.33 -9.18
N LEU A 374 1.64 20.46 -8.19
CA LEU A 374 2.89 20.38 -7.41
C LEU A 374 4.14 20.10 -8.25
N ALA A 375 4.00 19.47 -9.42
CA ALA A 375 5.13 19.28 -10.33
C ALA A 375 5.60 20.60 -10.99
N LEU A 376 4.76 21.64 -11.03
CA LEU A 376 5.07 22.93 -11.65
C LEU A 376 5.85 23.80 -10.67
N VAL A 377 7.16 23.95 -10.91
CA VAL A 377 8.09 24.69 -10.03
C VAL A 377 7.54 26.05 -9.56
N PRO A 378 7.06 26.97 -10.44
CA PRO A 378 6.61 28.28 -9.97
C PRO A 378 5.38 28.22 -9.06
N ALA A 379 4.55 27.20 -9.22
CA ALA A 379 3.38 26.99 -8.38
C ALA A 379 3.76 26.26 -7.09
N ASP A 380 4.71 25.32 -7.14
CA ASP A 380 5.25 24.64 -5.98
C ASP A 380 5.81 25.62 -4.94
N PHE A 381 6.58 26.62 -5.35
CA PHE A 381 7.07 27.66 -4.42
C PHE A 381 5.97 28.33 -3.57
N GLN A 382 4.73 28.40 -4.05
CA GLN A 382 3.61 28.99 -3.31
C GLN A 382 3.03 28.06 -2.25
N TYR A 383 2.96 26.76 -2.52
CA TYR A 383 2.30 25.80 -1.64
C TYR A 383 3.19 24.67 -1.12
N HIS A 384 4.50 24.74 -1.37
CA HIS A 384 5.52 23.86 -0.82
C HIS A 384 5.41 23.84 0.71
N ASP A 385 5.40 22.64 1.29
CA ASP A 385 5.28 22.44 2.74
C ASP A 385 4.06 23.09 3.42
N THR A 386 3.02 23.38 2.65
CA THR A 386 1.70 23.76 3.18
C THR A 386 0.77 22.55 3.31
N TYR A 387 -0.42 22.78 3.85
CA TYR A 387 -1.51 21.80 3.85
C TYR A 387 -1.93 21.33 2.45
N PHE A 388 -1.54 22.02 1.37
CA PHE A 388 -1.84 21.60 0.00
C PHE A 388 -1.14 20.28 -0.33
N VAL A 389 0.15 20.16 0.02
CA VAL A 389 0.93 18.92 -0.12
C VAL A 389 0.35 17.80 0.74
N VAL A 390 -0.09 18.14 1.96
CA VAL A 390 -0.74 17.17 2.86
C VAL A 390 -2.03 16.64 2.21
N ALA A 391 -2.89 17.52 1.72
CA ALA A 391 -4.14 17.15 1.06
C ALA A 391 -3.89 16.30 -0.20
N HIS A 392 -3.00 16.75 -1.08
CA HIS A 392 -2.58 16.01 -2.26
C HIS A 392 -2.15 14.59 -1.92
N PHE A 393 -1.18 14.45 -1.01
CA PHE A 393 -0.61 13.16 -0.69
C PHE A 393 -1.63 12.23 -0.02
N HIS A 394 -2.55 12.74 0.80
CA HIS A 394 -3.60 11.92 1.39
C HIS A 394 -4.69 11.52 0.38
N TYR A 395 -5.03 12.36 -0.60
CA TYR A 395 -5.88 11.92 -1.71
C TYR A 395 -5.19 10.78 -2.48
N VAL A 396 -3.91 10.92 -2.81
CA VAL A 396 -3.17 9.86 -3.53
C VAL A 396 -3.01 8.59 -2.70
N LEU A 397 -2.64 8.69 -1.42
CA LEU A 397 -2.28 7.53 -0.60
C LEU A 397 -3.49 6.92 0.14
N VAL A 398 -4.36 7.72 0.75
CA VAL A 398 -5.54 7.18 1.45
C VAL A 398 -6.58 6.71 0.43
N THR A 399 -6.99 7.59 -0.48
CA THR A 399 -8.03 7.23 -1.46
C THR A 399 -7.49 6.38 -2.62
N GLY A 400 -6.18 6.36 -2.81
CA GLY A 400 -5.51 5.42 -3.70
C GLY A 400 -5.19 4.09 -2.99
N ALA A 401 -4.14 4.07 -2.17
CA ALA A 401 -3.65 2.82 -1.59
C ALA A 401 -4.60 2.19 -0.55
N ILE A 402 -5.04 2.94 0.46
CA ILE A 402 -5.89 2.38 1.54
C ILE A 402 -7.26 1.94 1.00
N PHE A 403 -7.91 2.72 0.15
CA PHE A 403 -9.18 2.32 -0.46
C PHE A 403 -9.01 1.09 -1.36
N ALA A 404 -7.91 0.96 -2.10
CA ALA A 404 -7.64 -0.27 -2.86
C ALA A 404 -7.40 -1.48 -1.94
N ILE A 405 -6.69 -1.33 -0.82
CA ILE A 405 -6.51 -2.41 0.17
C ILE A 405 -7.85 -2.84 0.77
N ILE A 406 -8.71 -1.88 1.10
CA ILE A 406 -10.07 -2.15 1.59
C ILE A 406 -10.91 -2.84 0.50
N ALA A 407 -10.82 -2.37 -0.75
CA ALA A 407 -11.50 -2.98 -1.89
C ALA A 407 -11.06 -4.43 -2.10
N ALA A 408 -9.74 -4.68 -2.08
CA ALA A 408 -9.16 -6.02 -2.13
C ALA A 408 -9.66 -6.91 -0.99
N THR A 409 -9.74 -6.36 0.22
CA THR A 409 -10.26 -7.10 1.38
C THR A 409 -11.71 -7.49 1.14
N TYR A 410 -12.59 -6.59 0.72
CA TYR A 410 -13.97 -6.97 0.40
C TYR A 410 -14.05 -7.95 -0.78
N TYR A 411 -13.17 -7.80 -1.78
CA TYR A 411 -13.15 -8.65 -2.96
C TYR A 411 -12.74 -10.09 -2.65
N TRP A 412 -11.71 -10.28 -1.82
CA TRP A 412 -11.12 -11.59 -1.56
C TRP A 412 -11.41 -12.18 -0.16
N ILE A 413 -11.96 -11.44 0.80
CA ILE A 413 -12.31 -12.02 2.11
C ILE A 413 -13.26 -13.22 2.03
N PRO A 414 -14.22 -13.30 1.08
CA PRO A 414 -15.03 -14.50 0.94
C PRO A 414 -14.21 -15.70 0.46
N LYS A 415 -13.20 -15.45 -0.37
CA LYS A 415 -12.25 -16.46 -0.83
C LYS A 415 -11.36 -16.94 0.31
N TRP A 416 -10.85 -16.03 1.14
CA TRP A 416 -9.96 -16.39 2.25
C TRP A 416 -10.65 -17.17 3.37
N THR A 417 -11.92 -16.87 3.64
CA THR A 417 -12.66 -17.40 4.79
C THR A 417 -13.72 -18.44 4.44
N GLY A 418 -14.16 -18.51 3.19
CA GLY A 418 -15.33 -19.28 2.78
C GLY A 418 -16.67 -18.70 3.25
N ASN A 419 -16.68 -17.49 3.82
CA ASN A 419 -17.88 -16.82 4.34
C ASN A 419 -18.13 -15.48 3.63
N MET A 420 -19.39 -15.16 3.39
CA MET A 420 -19.78 -13.86 2.85
C MET A 420 -19.93 -12.80 3.94
N TYR A 421 -19.47 -11.59 3.66
CA TYR A 421 -19.73 -10.42 4.49
C TYR A 421 -21.12 -9.82 4.16
N SER A 422 -21.58 -8.91 5.03
CA SER A 422 -22.84 -8.17 4.80
C SER A 422 -22.60 -6.99 3.86
N GLU A 423 -23.20 -7.03 2.67
CA GLU A 423 -23.18 -5.93 1.70
C GLU A 423 -23.80 -4.64 2.26
N PHE A 424 -24.79 -4.72 3.15
CA PHE A 424 -25.36 -3.53 3.80
C PHE A 424 -24.28 -2.79 4.62
N TRP A 425 -23.58 -3.51 5.49
CA TRP A 425 -22.52 -2.90 6.32
C TRP A 425 -21.30 -2.51 5.50
N GLY A 426 -20.97 -3.25 4.44
CA GLY A 426 -19.94 -2.88 3.47
C GLY A 426 -20.25 -1.53 2.79
N LYS A 427 -21.48 -1.34 2.32
CA LYS A 427 -21.95 -0.07 1.72
C LYS A 427 -22.03 1.07 2.74
N MET A 428 -22.42 0.78 3.98
CA MET A 428 -22.38 1.77 5.06
C MET A 428 -20.94 2.23 5.34
N HIS A 429 -19.99 1.30 5.41
CA HIS A 429 -18.58 1.63 5.53
C HIS A 429 -18.10 2.48 4.34
N PHE A 430 -18.42 2.06 3.10
CA PHE A 430 -18.07 2.80 1.89
C PHE A 430 -18.53 4.26 1.92
N TRP A 431 -19.83 4.51 2.13
CA TRP A 431 -20.37 5.87 2.09
C TRP A 431 -19.81 6.75 3.20
N ASN A 432 -19.65 6.21 4.41
CA ASN A 432 -19.03 6.97 5.50
C ASN A 432 -17.57 7.29 5.18
N SER A 433 -16.79 6.31 4.69
CA SER A 433 -15.38 6.54 4.36
C SER A 433 -15.21 7.56 3.23
N VAL A 434 -15.99 7.46 2.14
CA VAL A 434 -15.90 8.39 1.00
C VAL A 434 -16.33 9.80 1.37
N ILE A 435 -17.41 9.96 2.13
CA ILE A 435 -17.89 11.30 2.53
C ILE A 435 -16.87 11.94 3.47
N TRP A 436 -16.48 11.25 4.54
CA TRP A 436 -15.65 11.85 5.58
C TRP A 436 -14.20 12.05 5.18
N VAL A 437 -13.64 11.23 4.27
CA VAL A 437 -12.29 11.47 3.72
C VAL A 437 -12.24 12.77 2.91
N ASN A 438 -13.32 13.10 2.19
CA ASN A 438 -13.41 14.36 1.46
C ASN A 438 -13.62 15.54 2.41
N VAL A 439 -14.48 15.41 3.43
CA VAL A 439 -14.65 16.46 4.46
C VAL A 439 -13.33 16.69 5.23
N LEU A 440 -12.52 15.65 5.41
CA LEU A 440 -11.20 15.74 6.03
C LEU A 440 -10.19 16.48 5.15
N PHE A 441 -9.92 15.99 3.93
CA PHE A 441 -8.79 16.46 3.14
C PHE A 441 -9.13 17.51 2.07
N PHE A 442 -10.37 17.58 1.57
CA PHE A 442 -10.71 18.59 0.56
C PHE A 442 -10.51 20.02 1.08
N PRO A 443 -10.97 20.38 2.31
CA PRO A 443 -10.71 21.69 2.89
C PRO A 443 -9.23 22.03 3.06
N GLN A 444 -8.36 21.02 3.19
CA GLN A 444 -6.92 21.23 3.38
C GLN A 444 -6.24 21.80 2.14
N HIS A 445 -6.78 21.59 0.93
CA HIS A 445 -6.29 22.28 -0.26
C HIS A 445 -6.46 23.80 -0.13
N PHE A 446 -7.61 24.27 0.37
CA PHE A 446 -7.84 25.70 0.60
C PHE A 446 -6.98 26.26 1.74
N LEU A 447 -6.78 25.48 2.81
CA LEU A 447 -5.85 25.84 3.88
C LEU A 447 -4.43 26.03 3.34
N GLY A 448 -3.97 25.11 2.50
CA GLY A 448 -2.65 25.17 1.87
C GLY A 448 -2.50 26.36 0.94
N LEU A 449 -3.48 26.60 0.06
CA LEU A 449 -3.49 27.76 -0.84
C LEU A 449 -3.51 29.10 -0.08
N ALA A 450 -4.15 29.13 1.09
CA ALA A 450 -4.15 30.29 1.98
C ALA A 450 -2.84 30.44 2.79
N GLY A 451 -1.87 29.54 2.61
CA GLY A 451 -0.54 29.62 3.22
C GLY A 451 -0.41 28.95 4.58
N MET A 452 -1.31 28.03 4.96
CA MET A 452 -1.17 27.30 6.21
C MET A 452 -0.03 26.26 6.11
N PRO A 453 1.08 26.42 6.86
CA PRO A 453 2.18 25.45 6.86
C PRO A 453 1.78 24.12 7.53
N ARG A 454 2.39 23.03 7.08
CA ARG A 454 2.26 21.71 7.73
C ARG A 454 3.13 21.63 9.01
N ARG A 455 2.84 20.65 9.87
CA ARG A 455 3.64 20.33 11.09
C ARG A 455 3.72 21.47 12.12
N ILE A 456 2.70 22.33 12.19
CA ILE A 456 2.60 23.36 13.23
C ILE A 456 1.47 22.99 14.21
N PRO A 457 1.74 22.94 15.53
CA PRO A 457 0.75 22.55 16.55
C PRO A 457 -0.29 23.63 16.86
N ASP A 458 -0.01 24.89 16.56
CA ASP A 458 -0.92 26.02 16.72
C ASP A 458 -0.96 26.86 15.44
N TYR A 459 -2.08 27.50 15.14
CA TYR A 459 -2.31 28.18 13.87
C TYR A 459 -3.15 29.45 13.99
N ASN A 460 -3.00 30.35 13.02
CA ASN A 460 -3.72 31.63 12.99
C ASN A 460 -5.25 31.43 12.88
N VAL A 461 -6.02 32.25 13.60
CA VAL A 461 -7.50 32.23 13.58
C VAL A 461 -8.12 32.29 12.18
N ALA A 462 -7.42 32.84 11.18
CA ALA A 462 -7.84 32.84 9.78
C ALA A 462 -8.09 31.42 9.21
N PHE A 463 -7.42 30.40 9.74
CA PHE A 463 -7.55 29.01 9.29
C PHE A 463 -8.55 28.18 10.12
N ALA A 464 -9.22 28.78 11.10
CA ALA A 464 -10.03 28.06 12.09
C ALA A 464 -11.18 27.25 11.49
N ASN A 465 -11.97 27.84 10.59
CA ASN A 465 -13.16 27.19 10.06
C ASN A 465 -12.82 25.90 9.29
N PHE A 466 -11.87 25.98 8.35
CA PHE A 466 -11.48 24.79 7.58
C PHE A 466 -10.73 23.76 8.42
N ASN A 467 -9.95 24.14 9.43
CA ASN A 467 -9.35 23.19 10.36
C ASN A 467 -10.39 22.45 11.20
N MET A 468 -11.39 23.16 11.69
CA MET A 468 -12.49 22.55 12.46
C MET A 468 -13.26 21.54 11.59
N ILE A 469 -13.62 21.93 10.35
CA ILE A 469 -14.28 21.02 9.39
C ILE A 469 -13.40 19.80 9.10
N SER A 470 -12.12 20.02 8.81
CA SER A 470 -11.15 18.96 8.55
C SER A 470 -11.05 18.01 9.75
N SER A 471 -11.04 18.53 10.98
CA SER A 471 -10.97 17.72 12.20
C SER A 471 -12.24 16.89 12.42
N ILE A 472 -13.43 17.45 12.17
CA ILE A 472 -14.70 16.69 12.20
C ILE A 472 -14.66 15.56 11.17
N GLY A 473 -14.22 15.85 9.94
CA GLY A 473 -13.99 14.84 8.92
C GLY A 473 -13.01 13.76 9.38
N GLY A 474 -11.94 14.16 10.08
CA GLY A 474 -10.95 13.28 10.68
C GLY A 474 -11.55 12.25 11.64
N PHE A 475 -12.29 12.72 12.64
CA PHE A 475 -12.92 11.85 13.63
C PHE A 475 -13.95 10.90 13.02
N LEU A 476 -14.78 11.40 12.10
CA LEU A 476 -15.83 10.59 11.47
C LEU A 476 -15.28 9.60 10.44
N PHE A 477 -14.20 9.96 9.74
CA PHE A 477 -13.45 9.03 8.91
C PHE A 477 -12.76 7.95 9.75
N GLY A 478 -12.17 8.32 10.89
CA GLY A 478 -11.60 7.35 11.83
C GLY A 478 -12.65 6.39 12.37
N ALA A 479 -13.83 6.91 12.75
CA ALA A 479 -14.95 6.09 13.22
C ALA A 479 -15.50 5.15 12.14
N SER A 480 -15.50 5.56 10.86
CA SER A 480 -15.96 4.69 9.77
C SER A 480 -15.09 3.44 9.61
N GLN A 481 -13.81 3.50 9.99
CA GLN A 481 -12.92 2.34 9.96
C GLN A 481 -13.26 1.29 11.03
N LEU A 482 -13.98 1.66 12.10
CA LEU A 482 -14.51 0.69 13.06
C LEU A 482 -15.62 -0.16 12.44
N ILE A 483 -16.38 0.40 11.48
CA ILE A 483 -17.37 -0.36 10.70
C ILE A 483 -16.63 -1.43 9.88
N PHE A 484 -15.53 -1.07 9.22
CA PHE A 484 -14.69 -2.02 8.48
C PHE A 484 -14.24 -3.18 9.36
N LEU A 485 -13.65 -2.88 10.51
CA LEU A 485 -13.20 -3.89 11.48
C LEU A 485 -14.37 -4.79 11.89
N GLY A 486 -15.53 -4.22 12.24
CA GLY A 486 -16.72 -4.97 12.58
C GLY A 486 -17.19 -5.91 11.46
N VAL A 487 -17.12 -5.47 10.20
CA VAL A 487 -17.47 -6.31 9.04
C VAL A 487 -16.49 -7.46 8.85
N VAL A 488 -15.18 -7.22 8.97
CA VAL A 488 -14.15 -8.26 8.86
C VAL A 488 -14.33 -9.31 9.97
N ILE A 489 -14.43 -8.86 11.22
CA ILE A 489 -14.68 -9.71 12.40
C ILE A 489 -15.95 -10.55 12.21
N HIS A 490 -17.05 -9.92 11.78
CA HIS A 490 -18.30 -10.61 11.51
C HIS A 490 -18.15 -11.66 10.40
N CYS A 491 -17.48 -11.31 9.29
CA CYS A 491 -17.26 -12.23 8.17
C CYS A 491 -16.46 -13.48 8.60
N VAL A 492 -15.35 -13.28 9.33
CA VAL A 492 -14.44 -14.34 9.71
C VAL A 492 -15.06 -15.29 10.74
N TRP A 493 -15.69 -14.77 11.79
CA TRP A 493 -16.09 -15.58 12.95
C TRP A 493 -17.59 -15.83 13.10
N PHE A 494 -18.45 -14.97 12.53
CA PHE A 494 -19.88 -14.97 12.86
C PHE A 494 -20.80 -15.22 11.67
N SER A 495 -20.34 -14.96 10.44
CA SER A 495 -21.15 -15.13 9.24
C SER A 495 -21.45 -16.60 8.96
N LYS A 496 -22.73 -16.91 8.79
CA LYS A 496 -23.21 -18.25 8.41
C LYS A 496 -23.45 -18.39 6.90
N LYS A 497 -23.36 -17.29 6.14
CA LYS A 497 -23.57 -17.31 4.70
C LYS A 497 -22.28 -17.78 4.04
N LYS A 498 -22.29 -18.98 3.46
CA LYS A 498 -21.14 -19.54 2.76
C LYS A 498 -20.90 -18.84 1.42
N ALA A 499 -19.63 -18.61 1.11
CA ALA A 499 -19.17 -18.16 -0.19
C ALA A 499 -18.99 -19.36 -1.11
N THR A 500 -19.26 -19.19 -2.40
CA THR A 500 -18.90 -20.17 -3.41
C THR A 500 -17.42 -20.03 -3.77
N ASP A 501 -16.86 -21.04 -4.45
CA ASP A 501 -15.47 -21.06 -4.92
C ASP A 501 -15.15 -19.89 -5.84
N ARG A 502 -16.11 -19.57 -6.72
CA ARG A 502 -16.20 -18.36 -7.53
C ARG A 502 -17.38 -17.51 -7.06
N VAL A 503 -17.11 -16.62 -6.12
CA VAL A 503 -18.13 -15.81 -5.44
C VAL A 503 -18.69 -14.68 -6.30
N TRP A 504 -17.89 -14.16 -7.22
CA TRP A 504 -18.28 -13.11 -8.16
C TRP A 504 -18.47 -13.71 -9.54
N GLU A 505 -19.63 -13.46 -10.16
CA GLU A 505 -20.00 -14.01 -11.47
C GLU A 505 -18.97 -13.70 -12.56
N GLY A 506 -18.47 -12.46 -12.61
CA GLY A 506 -17.50 -12.02 -13.63
C GLY A 506 -16.03 -12.28 -13.26
N ALA A 507 -15.75 -12.93 -12.13
CA ALA A 507 -14.37 -13.19 -11.71
C ALA A 507 -13.70 -14.21 -12.63
N ARG A 508 -12.46 -13.90 -13.02
CA ARG A 508 -11.59 -14.69 -13.87
C ARG A 508 -10.21 -14.80 -13.23
N GLY A 509 -9.42 -15.79 -13.63
CA GLY A 509 -8.11 -16.08 -13.03
C GLY A 509 -8.09 -17.41 -12.28
N LEU A 510 -6.88 -17.95 -12.12
CA LEU A 510 -6.63 -19.26 -11.52
C LEU A 510 -7.06 -19.32 -10.05
N GLU A 511 -7.01 -18.22 -9.32
CA GLU A 511 -7.45 -18.19 -7.93
C GLU A 511 -8.94 -18.58 -7.78
N TRP A 512 -9.77 -18.35 -8.81
CA TRP A 512 -11.19 -18.66 -8.80
C TRP A 512 -11.55 -20.08 -9.25
N THR A 513 -10.53 -20.91 -9.53
CA THR A 513 -10.71 -22.36 -9.77
C THR A 513 -10.54 -23.19 -8.50
N LEU A 514 -9.95 -22.60 -7.46
CA LEU A 514 -9.77 -23.21 -6.14
C LEU A 514 -11.04 -23.13 -5.29
N SER A 515 -11.11 -23.91 -4.22
CA SER A 515 -12.21 -23.82 -3.25
C SER A 515 -12.21 -22.50 -2.45
N SER A 516 -13.31 -22.21 -1.74
CA SER A 516 -13.41 -21.13 -0.74
C SER A 516 -13.73 -21.70 0.66
N PRO A 517 -12.77 -21.77 1.61
CA PRO A 517 -11.38 -21.33 1.52
C PRO A 517 -10.52 -22.25 0.64
N PRO A 518 -9.41 -21.75 0.06
CA PRO A 518 -8.51 -22.55 -0.75
C PRO A 518 -7.76 -23.59 0.09
N PRO A 519 -7.33 -24.72 -0.51
CA PRO A 519 -6.53 -25.74 0.17
C PRO A 519 -5.18 -25.20 0.63
N HIS A 520 -4.53 -25.90 1.57
CA HIS A 520 -3.25 -25.47 2.14
C HIS A 520 -2.19 -25.26 1.04
N HIS A 521 -1.97 -26.25 0.18
CA HIS A 521 -1.23 -26.06 -1.07
C HIS A 521 -2.20 -25.76 -2.21
N SER A 522 -1.97 -24.67 -2.94
CA SER A 522 -2.94 -24.16 -3.92
C SER A 522 -3.05 -25.07 -5.14
N PHE A 523 -1.94 -25.33 -5.83
CA PHE A 523 -1.88 -26.17 -7.02
C PHE A 523 -0.79 -27.25 -6.88
N THR A 524 -1.16 -28.42 -6.36
CA THR A 524 -0.24 -29.58 -6.29
C THR A 524 0.09 -30.12 -7.68
N VAL A 525 -0.90 -30.09 -8.58
CA VAL A 525 -0.73 -30.33 -10.01
C VAL A 525 -0.86 -28.98 -10.71
N ALA A 526 0.11 -28.64 -11.56
CA ALA A 526 0.10 -27.37 -12.26
C ALA A 526 -1.15 -27.27 -13.17
N PRO A 527 -1.92 -26.16 -13.09
CA PRO A 527 -3.12 -26.00 -13.90
C PRO A 527 -2.76 -25.78 -15.38
N VAL A 528 -3.65 -26.21 -16.26
CA VAL A 528 -3.59 -25.88 -17.70
C VAL A 528 -4.26 -24.54 -17.89
N ILE A 529 -3.60 -23.63 -18.60
CA ILE A 529 -4.14 -22.28 -18.83
C ILE A 529 -4.92 -22.26 -20.13
N HIS A 530 -6.19 -21.90 -20.01
CA HIS A 530 -7.04 -21.58 -21.15
C HIS A 530 -7.15 -20.06 -21.29
N ASP A 531 -7.07 -19.53 -22.51
CA ASP A 531 -7.06 -18.08 -22.73
C ASP A 531 -8.38 -17.40 -22.28
N GLU A 532 -9.49 -18.15 -22.21
CA GLU A 532 -10.78 -17.69 -21.68
C GLU A 532 -10.75 -17.43 -20.16
N GLU A 533 -9.85 -18.11 -19.44
CA GLU A 533 -9.67 -17.98 -18.00
C GLU A 533 -8.77 -16.81 -17.60
N LEU A 534 -8.08 -16.20 -18.57
CA LEU A 534 -7.23 -15.03 -18.33
C LEU A 534 -8.09 -13.84 -17.90
N ALA A 535 -7.66 -13.15 -16.84
CA ALA A 535 -8.35 -11.98 -16.29
C ALA A 535 -8.53 -10.85 -17.32
N HIS A 536 -7.63 -10.77 -18.29
CA HIS A 536 -7.65 -9.81 -19.40
C HIS A 536 -8.20 -10.38 -20.72
N GLY A 537 -8.71 -11.62 -20.72
CA GLY A 537 -9.16 -12.32 -21.93
C GLY A 537 -8.04 -12.65 -22.92
N HIS A 538 -8.41 -13.04 -24.15
CA HIS A 538 -7.46 -13.33 -25.21
C HIS A 538 -6.62 -12.08 -25.57
N VAL A 539 -5.30 -12.26 -25.61
CA VAL A 539 -4.34 -11.24 -26.05
C VAL A 539 -4.17 -11.31 -27.57
N GLU A 540 -5.27 -11.27 -28.32
CA GLU A 540 -5.24 -11.10 -29.78
C GLU A 540 -6.05 -9.87 -30.13
N ASP A 541 -5.35 -8.73 -30.09
CA ASP A 541 -5.42 -7.60 -31.04
C ASP A 541 -4.17 -6.71 -30.83
#